data_AF-A0A1L9RSN5-F1
#
_entry.id   AF-A0A1L9RSN5-F1
#
_cell.length_a   1.000
_cell.length_b   1.000
_cell.length_c   1.000
_cell.angle_alpha   90.00
_cell.angle_beta   90.00
_cell.angle_gamma   90.00
#
_symmetry.space_group_name_H-M   'P 1'
#
loop_
_entity.id
_entity.type
_entity.pdbx_description
1 polymer ?
#
loop_
_entity_poly.entity_id
_entity_poly.type
_entity_poly.pdbx_seq_one_letter_code
_entity_poly.pdbx_strand_id
1 'polypeptide(L)' 'MKLFTVLLLSLVGLSAAMPGPDGGLEKRCIDGPDPCSSNSDCCNNDCRLSSDKEYRCNYG' A
#
# COMPACT_ATOMS: atom_id res chain seq x y z
N MET A 1 -23.21 23.20 -38.13
CA MET A 1 -23.09 22.04 -37.23
C MET A 1 -21.60 21.76 -36.94
N LYS A 2 -20.93 22.62 -36.17
CA LYS A 2 -19.49 22.48 -35.84
C LYS A 2 -19.03 23.35 -34.66
N LEU A 3 -19.95 23.71 -33.75
CA LEU A 3 -19.63 24.44 -32.51
C LEU A 3 -19.80 23.60 -31.23
N PHE A 4 -20.50 22.47 -31.30
CA PHE A 4 -20.70 21.57 -30.15
C PHE A 4 -19.44 20.76 -29.79
N THR A 5 -18.44 20.72 -30.68
CA THR A 5 -17.22 19.93 -30.48
C THR A 5 -16.20 20.56 -29.53
N VAL A 6 -16.36 21.84 -29.15
CA VAL A 6 -15.36 22.54 -28.30
C VAL A 6 -15.67 22.39 -26.80
N LEU A 7 -16.92 22.12 -26.41
CA LEU A 7 -17.33 22.01 -25.02
C LEU A 7 -16.89 20.71 -24.30
N LEU A 8 -16.50 19.68 -25.05
CA LEU A 8 -16.13 18.38 -24.49
C LEU A 8 -14.66 18.30 -24.04
N LEU A 9 -13.79 19.22 -24.46
CA LEU A 9 -12.35 19.13 -24.18
C LEU A 9 -11.91 19.74 -22.84
N SER A 10 -12.78 20.46 -22.13
CA SER A 10 -12.40 21.14 -20.86
C SER A 10 -12.49 20.26 -19.61
N LEU A 11 -12.98 19.02 -19.70
CA LEU A 11 -13.17 18.14 -18.53
C LEU A 11 -11.97 17.23 -18.20
N VAL A 12 -10.87 17.28 -18.95
CA VAL A 12 -9.70 16.39 -18.77
C VAL A 12 -8.56 17.09 -18.01
N GLY A 13 -8.91 17.89 -17.00
CA GLY A 13 -7.96 18.70 -16.24
C GLY A 13 -7.91 18.41 -14.73
N LEU A 14 -8.62 17.38 -14.26
CA LEU A 14 -8.65 16.99 -12.86
C LEU A 14 -8.00 15.62 -12.67
N SER A 15 -6.71 15.51 -13.02
CA SER A 15 -5.88 14.38 -12.55
C SER A 15 -5.67 14.59 -11.06
N ALA A 16 -6.60 14.11 -10.26
CA ALA A 16 -6.42 13.93 -8.83
C ALA A 16 -5.14 13.13 -8.64
N ALA A 17 -4.09 13.80 -8.14
CA ALA A 17 -2.94 13.14 -7.53
C ALA A 17 -3.43 12.52 -6.21
N MET A 18 -4.20 11.44 -6.32
CA MET A 18 -4.42 10.54 -5.21
C MET A 18 -3.09 9.81 -5.03
N PRO A 19 -2.43 9.87 -3.87
CA PRO A 19 -1.37 8.93 -3.57
C PRO A 19 -2.01 7.55 -3.66
N GLY A 20 -1.70 6.83 -4.74
CA GLY A 20 -2.13 5.44 -4.89
C GLY A 20 -1.59 4.67 -3.68
N PRO A 21 -2.44 4.00 -2.89
CA PRO A 21 -1.96 2.88 -2.11
C PRO A 21 -1.48 1.83 -3.11
N ASP A 22 -0.36 1.17 -2.82
CA ASP A 22 0.18 0.06 -3.62
C ASP A 22 0.78 0.42 -4.99
N GLY A 23 2.04 0.87 -4.98
CA GLY A 23 2.86 1.01 -6.20
C GLY A 23 4.32 0.64 -6.02
N GLY A 24 4.67 -0.09 -4.95
CA GLY A 24 6.05 -0.45 -4.64
C GLY A 24 6.14 -1.78 -3.89
N LEU A 25 5.74 -2.87 -4.56
CA LEU A 25 6.07 -4.25 -4.19
C LEU A 25 7.58 -4.50 -4.37
N GLU A 26 8.43 -3.72 -3.71
CA GLU A 26 9.64 -4.31 -3.16
C GLU A 26 9.12 -5.16 -2.01
N LYS A 27 9.27 -6.48 -2.07
CA LYS A 27 8.99 -7.37 -0.94
C LYS A 27 10.04 -7.11 0.15
N ARG A 28 10.03 -5.89 0.71
CA ARG A 28 10.73 -5.54 1.93
C ARG A 28 10.02 -6.32 3.01
N CYS A 29 10.73 -7.31 3.52
CA CYS A 29 10.29 -8.02 4.69
C CYS A 29 10.00 -7.02 5.83
N ILE A 30 9.04 -7.36 6.66
CA ILE A 30 8.58 -6.56 7.79
C ILE A 30 9.63 -6.71 8.90
N ASP A 31 10.14 -5.58 9.39
CA ASP A 31 11.04 -5.55 10.55
C ASP A 31 10.23 -5.53 11.85
N GLY A 32 10.74 -6.14 12.92
CA GLY A 32 10.04 -6.09 14.21
C GLY A 32 9.97 -4.65 14.75
N PRO A 33 8.84 -4.22 15.36
CA PRO A 33 7.69 -4.94 15.88
C PRO A 33 6.41 -4.65 15.05
N ASP A 34 6.54 -4.56 13.73
CA ASP A 34 5.40 -4.29 12.84
C ASP A 34 4.49 -5.52 12.68
N PRO A 35 3.20 -5.31 12.37
CA PRO A 35 2.22 -6.38 12.24
C PRO A 35 2.54 -7.29 11.04
N CYS A 36 2.33 -8.60 11.22
CA CYS A 36 2.57 -9.63 10.21
C CYS A 36 1.39 -10.59 10.12
N SER A 37 1.19 -11.18 8.94
CA SER A 37 0.17 -12.22 8.72
C SER A 37 0.76 -13.62 8.69
N SER A 38 2.03 -13.76 8.33
CA SER A 38 2.77 -15.01 8.27
C SER A 38 4.23 -14.81 8.63
N ASN A 39 4.90 -15.88 9.06
CA ASN A 39 6.33 -15.88 9.35
C ASN A 39 7.15 -15.28 8.20
N SER A 40 6.86 -15.68 6.95
CA SER A 40 7.56 -15.23 5.74
C SER A 40 7.38 -13.75 5.39
N ASP A 41 6.49 -13.03 6.08
CA ASP A 41 6.39 -11.59 5.96
C ASP A 41 7.53 -10.91 6.73
N CYS A 42 7.99 -11.50 7.83
CA CYS A 42 9.06 -10.95 8.67
C CYS A 42 10.45 -11.20 8.10
N CYS A 43 11.38 -10.25 8.26
CA CYS A 43 12.77 -10.43 7.81
C CYS A 43 13.45 -11.64 8.46
N ASN A 44 13.13 -11.89 9.74
CA ASN A 44 13.67 -13.00 10.52
C ASN A 44 12.82 -14.27 10.42
N ASN A 45 11.79 -14.29 9.57
CA ASN A 45 10.82 -15.38 9.49
C ASN A 45 10.16 -15.75 10.84
N ASP A 46 10.07 -14.80 11.79
CA ASP A 46 9.46 -14.99 13.11
C ASP A 46 8.31 -14.00 13.32
N CYS A 47 7.09 -14.48 13.06
CA CYS A 47 5.84 -13.77 13.27
C CYS A 47 5.14 -14.36 14.50
N ARG A 48 4.92 -13.56 15.54
CA ARG A 48 4.44 -14.02 16.86
C ARG A 48 3.25 -13.20 17.32
N LEU A 49 2.32 -13.86 18.00
CA LEU A 49 1.21 -13.18 18.67
C LEU A 49 1.76 -12.32 19.81
N SER A 50 1.60 -11.00 19.69
CA SER A 50 1.90 -10.05 20.74
C SER A 50 0.77 -9.96 21.77
N SER A 51 1.06 -9.34 22.92
CA SER A 51 0.13 -9.21 24.05
C SER A 51 -1.21 -8.55 23.68
N ASP A 52 -1.21 -7.71 22.64
CA ASP A 52 -2.38 -7.03 22.09
C ASP A 52 -3.28 -7.93 21.21
N LYS A 53 -3.00 -9.24 21.15
CA LYS A 53 -3.67 -10.22 20.30
C LYS A 53 -3.51 -9.95 18.79
N GLU A 54 -2.43 -9.27 18.43
CA GLU A 54 -2.03 -9.02 17.04
C GLU A 54 -0.72 -9.75 16.74
N TYR A 55 -0.61 -10.35 15.55
CA TYR A 55 0.63 -10.99 15.11
C TYR A 55 1.62 -9.92 14.65
N ARG A 56 2.85 -9.96 15.18
CA ARG A 56 3.92 -9.00 14.90
C ARG A 56 5.26 -9.70 14.69
N CYS A 57 6.12 -9.07 13.90
CA CYS A 57 7.47 -9.57 13.68
C CYS A 57 8.32 -9.40 14.93
N ASN A 58 9.11 -10.42 15.27
CA ASN A 58 10.08 -10.34 16.35
C ASN A 58 11.40 -9.71 15.86
N TYR A 59 12.06 -8.97 16.74
CA TYR A 59 13.44 -8.54 16.51
C TYR A 59 14.34 -9.79 16.53
N GLY A 60 15.02 -10.06 15.43
CA GLY A 60 15.95 -11.20 15.31
C GLY A 60 17.14 -11.12 16.24
#